data_AF-A0A177HT95-F1
#
_entry.id   AF-A0A177HT95-F1
#
_cell.length_a   1.000
_cell.length_b   1.000
_cell.length_c   1.000
_cell.angle_alpha   90.00
_cell.angle_beta   90.00
_cell.angle_gamma   90.00
#
_symmetry.space_group_name_H-M   'P 1'
#
loop_
_entity.id
_entity.type
_entity.pdbx_description
1 polymer ?
#
loop_
_entity_poly.entity_id
_entity_poly.type
_entity_poly.pdbx_seq_one_letter_code
_entity_poly.pdbx_strand_id
1 'polypeptide(L)'
;MPATAWAVLGLLSFPGERTGYELKKWADASLTFFYWSPAISQIYAELRRLEGRGYASSRVAAQGDLRNKRLYAITDAGRAALARWADTADAGPAVLKHPLVLRVWLGHLADPAGLRSQLRAHLDRTKAQLREIAHAQEVSREAGRWPYPEVALRWSERQHRAELELAEAMLADLERLWEPGDEAPGEEALGDEAPGDQAARGS
;
A
#
# COMPACT_ATOMS: atom_id res chain seq x y z
N MET A 1 13.30 0.90 -15.24
CA MET A 1 12.41 2.02 -14.84
C MET A 1 11.94 1.73 -13.43
N PRO A 2 11.87 2.72 -12.53
CA PRO A 2 11.29 2.48 -11.20
C PRO A 2 9.80 2.15 -11.36
N ALA A 3 9.26 1.35 -10.45
CA ALA A 3 7.89 0.89 -10.58
C ALA A 3 6.84 2.00 -10.39
N THR A 4 7.20 3.09 -9.69
CA THR A 4 6.48 4.38 -9.70
C THR A 4 6.22 4.88 -11.12
N ALA A 5 7.21 4.79 -12.00
CA ALA A 5 7.10 5.29 -13.36
C ALA A 5 6.20 4.42 -14.24
N TRP A 6 6.19 3.09 -14.00
CA TRP A 6 5.25 2.19 -14.66
C TRP A 6 3.81 2.46 -14.22
N ALA A 7 3.59 2.72 -12.93
CA ALA A 7 2.28 3.12 -12.43
C ALA A 7 1.77 4.42 -13.07
N VAL A 8 2.62 5.46 -13.14
CA VAL A 8 2.28 6.74 -13.79
C VAL A 8 2.01 6.56 -15.30
N LEU A 9 2.82 5.76 -15.98
CA LEU A 9 2.61 5.45 -17.40
C LEU A 9 1.33 4.64 -17.63
N GLY A 10 0.99 3.71 -16.74
CA GLY A 10 -0.25 2.96 -16.76
C GLY A 10 -1.48 3.87 -16.59
N LEU A 11 -1.42 4.84 -15.68
CA LEU A 11 -2.48 5.86 -15.56
C LEU A 11 -2.66 6.71 -16.83
N LEU A 12 -1.56 6.98 -17.56
CA LEU A 12 -1.62 7.67 -18.86
C LEU A 12 -2.06 6.77 -20.02
N SER A 13 -2.11 5.44 -19.84
CA SER A 13 -2.53 4.51 -20.89
C SER A 13 -4.03 4.57 -21.17
N PHE A 14 -4.80 5.09 -20.21
CA PHE A 14 -6.22 5.35 -20.39
C PHE A 14 -6.44 6.52 -21.37
N PRO A 15 -7.50 6.50 -22.19
CA PRO A 15 -7.78 7.51 -23.19
C PRO A 15 -7.85 8.94 -22.65
N GLY A 16 -7.36 9.85 -23.48
CA GLY A 16 -7.32 11.28 -23.21
C GLY A 16 -6.00 11.73 -22.62
N GLU A 17 -5.84 13.04 -22.55
CA GLU A 17 -4.69 13.68 -21.94
C GLU A 17 -5.05 14.10 -20.52
N ARG A 18 -4.08 14.09 -19.60
CA ARG A 18 -4.31 14.41 -18.19
C ARG A 18 -3.27 15.31 -17.59
N THR A 19 -3.71 16.14 -16.67
CA THR A 19 -2.85 16.90 -15.77
C THR A 19 -2.23 15.97 -14.72
N GLY A 20 -1.10 16.39 -14.14
CA GLY A 20 -0.50 15.68 -13.01
C GLY A 20 -1.46 15.54 -11.80
N TYR A 21 -2.36 16.50 -11.60
CA TYR A 21 -3.37 16.45 -10.54
C TYR A 21 -4.46 15.41 -10.81
N GLU A 22 -4.92 15.26 -12.05
CA GLU A 22 -5.87 14.21 -12.40
C GLU A 22 -5.25 12.82 -12.25
N LEU A 23 -3.98 12.66 -12.61
CA LEU A 23 -3.24 11.42 -12.36
C LEU A 23 -3.16 11.11 -10.86
N LYS A 24 -2.92 12.13 -10.01
CA LYS A 24 -2.95 11.95 -8.56
C LYS A 24 -4.32 11.49 -8.07
N LYS A 25 -5.39 12.16 -8.49
CA LYS A 25 -6.77 11.78 -8.13
C LYS A 25 -7.08 10.34 -8.52
N TRP A 26 -6.60 9.90 -9.68
CA TRP A 26 -6.79 8.54 -10.16
C TRP A 26 -5.97 7.50 -9.39
N ALA A 27 -4.73 7.85 -9.03
CA ALA A 27 -3.90 7.01 -8.16
C ALA A 27 -4.54 6.81 -6.78
N ASP A 28 -5.07 7.89 -6.19
CA ASP A 28 -5.79 7.85 -4.92
C ASP A 28 -7.07 7.02 -4.98
N ALA A 29 -7.80 7.10 -6.10
CA ALA A 29 -9.06 6.40 -6.27
C ALA A 29 -8.89 4.90 -6.58
N SER A 30 -7.68 4.41 -6.88
CA SER A 30 -7.49 3.02 -7.30
C SER A 30 -6.18 2.39 -6.81
N LEU A 31 -5.03 2.88 -7.29
CA LEU A 31 -3.70 2.30 -7.01
C LEU A 31 -3.38 2.22 -5.53
N THR A 32 -3.90 3.16 -4.71
CA THR A 32 -3.63 3.22 -3.27
C THR A 32 -3.99 1.93 -2.53
N PHE A 33 -4.97 1.16 -3.02
CA PHE A 33 -5.49 -0.02 -2.32
C PHE A 33 -4.71 -1.32 -2.57
N PHE A 34 -3.77 -1.36 -3.51
CA PHE A 34 -3.00 -2.57 -3.84
C PHE A 34 -1.53 -2.31 -4.15
N TYR A 35 -1.12 -1.05 -4.19
CA TYR A 35 0.26 -0.69 -4.50
C TYR A 35 0.77 0.41 -3.57
N TRP A 36 0.84 1.64 -4.06
CA TRP A 36 0.85 2.86 -3.25
C TRP A 36 0.36 3.97 -4.16
N SER A 37 -0.27 5.01 -3.59
CA SER A 37 -0.44 6.25 -4.35
C SER A 37 0.86 7.07 -4.27
N PRO A 38 1.54 7.36 -5.40
CA PRO A 38 2.71 8.23 -5.39
C PRO A 38 2.33 9.64 -4.92
N ALA A 39 3.24 10.32 -4.23
CA ALA A 39 3.08 11.73 -3.91
C ALA A 39 3.03 12.57 -5.19
N ILE A 40 2.36 13.73 -5.16
CA ILE A 40 2.24 14.60 -6.35
C ILE A 40 3.60 15.01 -6.92
N SER A 41 4.58 15.29 -6.06
CA SER A 41 5.96 15.61 -6.46
C SER A 41 6.64 14.44 -7.18
N GLN A 42 6.37 13.21 -6.74
CA GLN A 42 6.85 11.97 -7.36
C GLN A 42 6.20 11.77 -8.74
N ILE A 43 4.90 12.02 -8.88
CA ILE A 43 4.20 11.97 -10.17
C ILE A 43 4.89 12.91 -11.17
N TYR A 44 5.17 14.17 -10.79
CA TYR A 44 5.88 15.10 -11.67
C TYR A 44 7.33 14.71 -11.96
N ALA A 45 8.02 14.06 -11.01
CA ALA A 45 9.36 13.52 -11.25
C ALA A 45 9.32 12.39 -12.29
N GLU A 46 8.37 11.47 -12.18
CA GLU A 46 8.25 10.37 -13.15
C GLU A 46 7.72 10.83 -14.51
N LEU A 47 6.81 11.81 -14.56
CA LEU A 47 6.38 12.42 -15.83
C LEU A 47 7.57 12.97 -16.61
N ARG A 48 8.46 13.73 -15.95
CA ARG A 48 9.69 14.24 -16.58
C ARG A 48 10.60 13.10 -17.05
N ARG A 49 10.72 12.02 -16.29
CA ARG A 49 11.48 10.83 -16.67
C ARG A 49 10.88 10.13 -17.90
N LEU A 50 9.56 10.01 -17.95
CA LEU A 50 8.83 9.40 -19.05
C LEU A 50 8.94 10.23 -20.33
N GLU A 51 8.87 11.56 -20.22
CA GLU A 51 9.14 12.48 -21.33
C GLU A 51 10.57 12.34 -21.85
N GLY A 52 11.57 12.31 -20.95
CA GLY A 52 12.97 12.12 -21.33
C GLY A 52 13.26 10.78 -22.01
N ARG A 53 12.37 9.79 -21.86
CA ARG A 53 12.43 8.49 -22.57
C ARG A 53 11.54 8.41 -23.80
N GLY A 54 10.81 9.47 -24.13
CA GLY A 54 9.84 9.49 -25.22
C GLY A 54 8.62 8.61 -24.97
N TYR A 55 8.34 8.20 -23.74
CA TYR A 55 7.18 7.36 -23.38
C TYR A 55 5.93 8.18 -23.07
N ALA A 56 6.12 9.45 -22.72
CA ALA A 56 5.04 10.42 -22.58
C ALA A 56 5.40 11.69 -23.35
N SER A 57 4.38 12.44 -23.76
CA SER A 57 4.51 13.80 -24.27
C SER A 57 3.66 14.73 -23.42
N SER A 58 3.93 16.03 -23.51
CA SER A 58 3.07 17.04 -22.89
C SER A 58 2.86 18.25 -23.78
N ARG A 59 1.79 18.96 -23.49
CA ARG A 59 1.48 20.26 -24.08
C ARG A 59 0.91 21.20 -23.04
N VAL A 60 1.08 22.49 -23.26
CA VAL A 60 0.42 23.52 -22.46
C VAL A 60 -0.93 23.82 -23.08
N ALA A 61 -1.99 23.61 -22.31
CA ALA A 61 -3.32 24.08 -22.69
C ALA A 61 -3.51 25.50 -22.15
N ALA A 62 -3.68 26.46 -23.06
CA ALA A 62 -4.11 27.80 -22.69
C ALA A 62 -5.58 27.73 -22.24
N GLN A 63 -5.84 28.06 -20.98
CA GLN A 63 -7.18 28.42 -20.51
C GLN A 63 -7.16 29.93 -20.31
N GLY A 64 -8.12 30.65 -20.89
CA GLY A 64 -8.28 32.09 -20.66
C GLY A 64 -8.24 32.43 -19.16
N ASP A 65 -7.56 33.54 -18.85
CA ASP A 65 -7.38 34.19 -17.54
C ASP A 65 -6.92 33.34 -16.34
N LEU A 66 -6.59 32.06 -16.52
CA LEU A 66 -6.13 31.16 -15.47
C LEU A 66 -4.82 30.46 -15.84
N ARG A 67 -4.03 30.16 -14.80
CA ARG A 67 -2.72 29.49 -14.83
C ARG A 67 -2.70 28.33 -15.84
N ASN A 68 -1.82 28.45 -16.85
CA ASN A 68 -1.51 27.42 -17.85
C ASN A 68 -1.43 26.01 -17.25
N LYS A 69 -2.24 25.08 -17.77
CA LYS A 69 -2.25 23.67 -17.35
C LYS A 69 -1.43 22.83 -18.33
N ARG A 70 -0.53 22.02 -17.77
CA ARG A 70 0.24 21.05 -18.55
C ARG A 70 -0.51 19.72 -18.61
N LEU A 71 -0.85 19.32 -19.83
CA LEU A 71 -1.51 18.05 -20.13
C LEU A 71 -0.45 17.06 -20.63
N TYR A 72 -0.57 15.82 -20.20
CA TYR A 72 0.32 14.72 -20.54
C TYR A 72 -0.45 13.62 -21.26
N ALA A 73 0.21 12.97 -22.21
CA ALA A 73 -0.32 11.84 -22.97
C ALA A 73 0.74 10.76 -23.09
N ILE A 74 0.33 9.49 -23.09
CA ILE A 74 1.23 8.39 -23.46
C ILE A 74 1.50 8.39 -24.97
N THR A 75 2.75 8.12 -25.35
CA THR A 75 3.14 7.95 -26.76
C THR A 75 2.97 6.49 -27.20
N ASP A 76 3.10 6.21 -28.50
CA ASP A 76 3.09 4.82 -28.99
C ASP A 76 4.29 4.02 -28.48
N ALA A 77 5.45 4.65 -28.36
CA ALA A 77 6.62 4.06 -27.72
C ALA A 77 6.35 3.73 -26.24
N GLY A 78 5.65 4.61 -25.53
CA GLY A 78 5.20 4.39 -24.15
C GLY A 78 4.22 3.23 -24.02
N ARG A 79 3.22 3.15 -24.91
CA ARG A 79 2.26 2.04 -24.96
C ARG A 79 2.97 0.70 -25.18
N ALA A 80 3.87 0.63 -26.16
CA ALA A 80 4.63 -0.58 -26.44
C ALA A 80 5.55 -0.97 -25.28
N ALA A 81 6.19 0.00 -24.63
CA ALA A 81 7.02 -0.26 -23.45
C ALA A 81 6.20 -0.77 -22.27
N LEU A 82 5.03 -0.18 -22.02
CA LEU A 82 4.13 -0.60 -20.95
C LEU A 82 3.57 -2.00 -21.19
N ALA A 83 3.17 -2.31 -22.43
CA ALA A 83 2.70 -3.65 -22.79
C ALA A 83 3.77 -4.73 -22.56
N ARG A 84 5.02 -4.48 -22.97
CA ARG A 84 6.14 -5.40 -22.70
C ARG A 84 6.40 -5.59 -21.21
N TRP A 85 6.28 -4.52 -20.43
CA TRP A 85 6.43 -4.60 -18.98
C TRP A 85 5.31 -5.42 -18.33
N ALA A 86 4.06 -5.21 -18.75
CA ALA A 86 2.92 -5.97 -18.25
C ALA A 86 2.98 -7.46 -18.62
N ASP A 87 3.66 -7.79 -19.73
CA ASP A 87 3.89 -9.17 -20.20
C ASP A 87 5.16 -9.82 -19.61
N THR A 88 5.87 -9.13 -18.71
CA THR A 88 7.07 -9.70 -18.09
C THR A 88 6.68 -10.82 -17.12
N ALA A 89 7.30 -11.99 -17.29
CA ALA A 89 6.86 -13.27 -16.71
C ALA A 89 6.91 -13.39 -15.18
N ASP A 90 7.61 -12.49 -14.47
CA ASP A 90 7.75 -12.56 -13.01
C ASP A 90 7.44 -11.20 -12.37
N ALA A 91 6.32 -11.17 -11.62
CA ALA A 91 5.93 -10.03 -10.79
C ALA A 91 6.63 -10.04 -9.41
N GLY A 92 7.34 -11.12 -9.10
CA GLY A 92 7.90 -11.39 -7.78
C GLY A 92 6.83 -11.72 -6.73
N PRO A 93 7.25 -12.17 -5.53
CA PRO A 93 6.33 -12.38 -4.42
C PRO A 93 5.81 -11.04 -3.89
N ALA A 94 4.55 -11.01 -3.47
CA ALA A 94 4.02 -9.90 -2.69
C ALA A 94 4.74 -9.84 -1.33
N VAL A 95 5.39 -8.71 -1.02
CA VAL A 95 6.09 -8.51 0.25
C VAL A 95 5.18 -7.78 1.23
N LEU A 96 4.65 -8.51 2.22
CA LEU A 96 3.87 -7.92 3.31
C LEU A 96 4.78 -7.63 4.51
N LYS A 97 4.97 -6.34 4.82
CA LYS A 97 5.58 -5.91 6.08
C LYS A 97 4.48 -5.35 6.99
N HIS A 98 4.02 -6.13 7.97
CA HIS A 98 2.86 -5.79 8.79
C HIS A 98 3.28 -5.19 10.15
N PRO A 99 3.23 -3.85 10.34
CA PRO A 99 3.80 -3.22 11.53
C PRO A 99 3.03 -3.50 12.82
N LEU A 100 1.72 -3.76 12.74
CA LEU A 100 0.90 -4.09 13.91
C LEU A 100 1.19 -5.50 14.42
N VAL A 101 1.17 -6.51 13.55
CA VAL A 101 1.57 -7.89 13.88
C VAL A 101 2.98 -7.93 14.50
N LEU A 102 3.93 -7.15 13.98
CA LEU A 102 5.26 -7.06 14.60
C LEU A 102 5.21 -6.54 16.05
N ARG A 103 4.34 -5.56 16.34
CA ARG A 103 4.14 -5.05 17.71
C ARG A 103 3.44 -6.06 18.61
N VAL A 104 2.50 -6.83 18.06
CA VAL A 104 1.86 -7.95 18.77
C VAL A 104 2.87 -9.03 19.10
N TRP A 105 3.77 -9.36 18.18
CA TRP A 105 4.87 -10.29 18.43
C TRP A 105 5.81 -9.80 19.56
N LEU A 106 6.00 -8.49 19.68
CA LEU A 106 6.69 -7.83 20.79
C LEU A 106 5.79 -7.56 22.01
N GLY A 107 4.62 -8.21 22.10
CA GLY A 107 3.59 -7.91 23.09
C GLY A 107 4.06 -8.02 24.55
N HIS A 108 5.08 -8.83 24.83
CA HIS A 108 5.70 -8.95 26.16
C HIS A 108 6.36 -7.64 26.66
N LEU A 109 6.64 -6.68 25.76
CA LEU A 109 7.16 -5.35 26.09
C LEU A 109 6.10 -4.26 26.04
N ALA A 110 4.87 -4.59 25.60
CA ALA A 110 3.82 -3.63 25.35
C ALA A 110 2.81 -3.58 26.49
N ASP A 111 2.30 -2.38 26.78
CA ASP A 111 1.12 -2.23 27.62
C ASP A 111 -0.12 -2.84 26.92
N PRO A 112 -0.85 -3.79 27.55
CA PRO A 112 -2.07 -4.37 27.01
C PRO A 112 -3.11 -3.33 26.55
N ALA A 113 -3.29 -2.24 27.31
CA ALA A 113 -4.26 -1.21 26.94
C ALA A 113 -3.82 -0.44 25.69
N GLY A 114 -2.54 -0.09 25.60
CA GLY A 114 -1.93 0.51 24.42
C GLY A 114 -2.05 -0.38 23.17
N LEU A 115 -1.73 -1.66 23.28
CA LEU A 115 -1.81 -2.59 22.14
C LEU A 115 -3.27 -2.77 21.68
N ARG A 116 -4.22 -2.91 22.61
CA ARG A 116 -5.67 -2.93 22.31
C ARG A 116 -6.11 -1.69 21.54
N SER A 117 -5.68 -0.51 21.95
CA SER A 117 -6.01 0.75 21.27
C SER A 117 -5.47 0.77 19.83
N GLN A 118 -4.25 0.29 19.61
CA GLN A 118 -3.65 0.21 18.28
C GLN A 118 -4.41 -0.76 17.35
N LEU A 119 -4.83 -1.93 17.86
CA LEU A 119 -5.65 -2.88 17.10
C LEU A 119 -7.01 -2.28 16.75
N ARG A 120 -7.70 -1.64 17.70
CA ARG A 120 -8.99 -0.99 17.44
C ARG A 120 -8.88 0.12 16.39
N ALA A 121 -7.85 0.96 16.50
CA ALA A 121 -7.60 1.98 15.49
C ALA A 121 -7.27 1.39 14.12
N HIS A 122 -6.64 0.22 14.06
CA HIS A 122 -6.42 -0.52 12.81
C HIS A 122 -7.73 -1.03 12.21
N LEU A 123 -8.59 -1.67 13.01
CA LEU A 123 -9.92 -2.11 12.60
C LEU A 123 -10.75 -0.96 12.02
N ASP A 124 -10.76 0.20 12.70
CA ASP A 124 -11.50 1.38 12.24
C ASP A 124 -10.97 1.93 10.91
N ARG A 125 -9.64 1.96 10.73
CA ARG A 125 -9.02 2.35 9.46
C ARG A 125 -9.36 1.37 8.35
N THR A 126 -9.25 0.07 8.59
CA THR A 126 -9.57 -0.97 7.60
C THR A 126 -11.05 -0.88 7.19
N LYS A 127 -11.96 -0.65 8.14
CA LYS A 127 -13.40 -0.40 7.85
C LYS A 127 -13.61 0.85 7.00
N ALA A 128 -12.85 1.93 7.23
CA ALA A 128 -12.91 3.12 6.41
C ALA A 128 -12.41 2.87 4.98
N GLN A 129 -11.29 2.18 4.83
CA GLN A 129 -10.74 1.81 3.52
C GLN A 129 -11.70 0.91 2.74
N LEU A 130 -12.40 -0.02 3.39
CA LEU A 130 -13.45 -0.82 2.73
C LEU A 130 -14.58 0.04 2.14
N ARG A 131 -14.98 1.13 2.82
CA ARG A 131 -15.97 2.08 2.28
C ARG A 131 -15.42 2.85 1.07
N GLU A 132 -14.16 3.26 1.13
CA GLU A 132 -13.49 3.93 0.00
C GLU A 132 -13.35 3.01 -1.22
N ILE A 133 -13.01 1.74 -1.00
CA ILE A 133 -12.95 0.73 -2.07
C ILE A 133 -14.33 0.51 -2.69
N ALA A 134 -15.38 0.41 -1.87
CA ALA A 134 -16.75 0.27 -2.38
C ALA A 134 -17.15 1.45 -3.28
N HIS A 135 -16.85 2.68 -2.85
CA HIS A 135 -17.07 3.87 -3.67
C HIS A 135 -16.25 3.85 -4.97
N ALA A 136 -14.98 3.43 -4.91
CA ALA A 136 -14.14 3.30 -6.09
C ALA A 136 -14.69 2.27 -7.10
N GLN A 137 -15.24 1.15 -6.63
CA GLN A 137 -15.90 0.15 -7.47
C GLN A 137 -17.16 0.73 -8.15
N GLU A 138 -17.98 1.51 -7.44
CA GLU A 138 -19.15 2.18 -8.02
C GLU A 138 -18.74 3.12 -9.17
N VAL A 139 -17.77 4.00 -8.92
CA VAL A 139 -17.24 4.93 -9.93
C VAL A 139 -16.64 4.19 -11.13
N SER A 140 -15.93 3.09 -10.88
CA SER A 140 -15.34 2.22 -11.91
C SER A 140 -16.43 1.60 -12.80
N ARG A 141 -17.52 1.08 -12.21
CA ARG A 141 -18.65 0.49 -12.94
C ARG A 141 -19.40 1.51 -13.77
N GLU A 142 -19.66 2.70 -13.23
CA GLU A 142 -20.33 3.79 -13.96
C GLU A 142 -19.50 4.26 -15.17
N ALA A 143 -18.17 4.27 -15.05
CA ALA A 143 -17.29 4.61 -16.16
C ALA A 143 -17.33 3.58 -17.29
N GLY A 144 -17.75 2.33 -17.02
CA GLY A 144 -18.13 1.29 -18.00
C GLY A 144 -17.06 0.86 -19.01
N ARG A 145 -15.84 1.39 -18.94
CA ARG A 145 -14.82 1.28 -20.01
C ARG A 145 -13.55 0.54 -19.58
N TRP A 146 -13.40 0.18 -18.31
CA TRP A 146 -12.13 -0.30 -17.74
C TRP A 146 -12.31 -1.56 -16.86
N PRO A 147 -12.45 -2.75 -17.45
CA PRO A 147 -12.74 -3.97 -16.69
C PRO A 147 -11.58 -4.44 -15.80
N TYR A 148 -10.33 -4.12 -16.15
CA TYR A 148 -9.15 -4.56 -15.39
C TYR A 148 -8.98 -3.84 -14.04
N PRO A 149 -9.13 -2.50 -13.94
CA PRO A 149 -9.21 -1.83 -12.64
C PRO A 149 -10.26 -2.41 -11.70
N GLU A 150 -11.44 -2.78 -12.20
CA GLU A 150 -12.49 -3.43 -11.39
C GLU A 150 -12.04 -4.78 -10.82
N VAL A 151 -11.26 -5.56 -11.57
CA VAL A 151 -10.68 -6.81 -11.07
C VAL A 151 -9.72 -6.53 -9.91
N ALA A 152 -8.84 -5.53 -10.05
CA ALA A 152 -7.90 -5.15 -9.00
C ALA A 152 -8.62 -4.61 -7.74
N LEU A 153 -9.66 -3.78 -7.91
CA LEU A 153 -10.46 -3.27 -6.79
C LEU A 153 -11.21 -4.38 -6.05
N ARG A 154 -11.73 -5.40 -6.75
CA ARG A 154 -12.32 -6.58 -6.11
C ARG A 154 -11.31 -7.41 -5.33
N TRP A 155 -10.06 -7.51 -5.81
CA TRP A 155 -8.98 -8.13 -5.05
C TRP A 155 -8.70 -7.34 -3.76
N SER A 156 -8.58 -6.01 -3.85
CA SER A 156 -8.37 -5.14 -2.69
C SER A 156 -9.49 -5.28 -1.65
N GLU A 157 -10.76 -5.30 -2.08
CA GLU A 157 -11.89 -5.50 -1.18
C GLU A 157 -11.77 -6.81 -0.39
N ARG A 158 -11.50 -7.92 -1.08
CA ARG A 158 -11.35 -9.25 -0.45
C ARG A 158 -10.19 -9.26 0.54
N GLN A 159 -9.06 -8.66 0.16
CA GLN A 159 -7.90 -8.58 1.02
C GLN A 159 -8.17 -7.75 2.28
N HIS A 160 -8.88 -6.62 2.18
CA HIS A 160 -9.22 -5.79 3.35
C HIS A 160 -10.29 -6.43 4.23
N ARG A 161 -11.21 -7.23 3.67
CA ARG A 161 -12.15 -8.05 4.46
C ARG A 161 -11.41 -9.13 5.26
N ALA A 162 -10.50 -9.86 4.61
CA ALA A 162 -9.67 -10.84 5.29
C ALA A 162 -8.80 -10.20 6.38
N GLU A 163 -8.23 -9.02 6.10
CA GLU A 163 -7.47 -8.24 7.09
C GLU A 163 -8.31 -7.87 8.31
N LEU A 164 -9.58 -7.50 8.10
CA LEU A 164 -10.51 -7.20 9.18
C LEU A 164 -10.76 -8.44 10.05
N GLU A 165 -11.07 -9.57 9.44
CA GLU A 165 -11.30 -10.85 10.13
C GLU A 165 -10.06 -11.27 10.93
N LEU A 166 -8.88 -11.18 10.33
CA LEU A 166 -7.61 -11.52 10.98
C LEU A 166 -7.29 -10.60 12.16
N ALA A 167 -7.54 -9.30 12.02
CA ALA A 167 -7.31 -8.34 13.09
C ALA A 167 -8.30 -8.50 14.26
N GLU A 168 -9.56 -8.87 13.98
CA GLU A 168 -10.56 -9.20 15.01
C GLU A 168 -10.18 -10.48 15.75
N ALA A 169 -9.75 -11.53 15.03
CA ALA A 169 -9.25 -12.75 15.65
C ALA A 169 -8.02 -12.50 16.53
N MET A 170 -7.06 -11.71 16.03
CA MET A 170 -5.86 -11.34 16.78
C MET A 170 -6.20 -10.53 18.05
N LEU A 171 -7.22 -9.68 18.01
CA LEU A 171 -7.68 -8.96 19.20
C LEU A 171 -8.30 -9.94 20.22
N ALA A 172 -9.11 -10.89 19.78
CA ALA A 172 -9.70 -11.90 20.65
C ALA A 172 -8.64 -12.82 21.28
N ASP A 173 -7.61 -13.20 20.53
CA ASP A 173 -6.46 -13.97 21.06
C ASP A 173 -5.75 -13.21 22.19
N LEU A 174 -5.50 -11.92 21.99
CA LEU A 174 -4.87 -11.08 23.00
C LEU A 174 -5.78 -10.84 24.21
N GLU A 175 -7.08 -10.65 24.00
CA GLU A 175 -8.03 -10.50 25.10
C GLU A 175 -8.07 -11.74 25.99
N ARG A 176 -8.04 -12.96 25.42
CA ARG A 176 -7.90 -14.20 26.19
C ARG A 176 -6.59 -14.30 26.96
N LEU A 177 -5.48 -13.79 26.41
CA LEU A 177 -4.19 -13.75 27.11
C LEU A 177 -4.17 -12.74 28.26
N TRP A 178 -4.98 -11.69 28.17
CA TRP A 178 -5.08 -10.63 29.20
C TRP A 178 -6.23 -10.84 30.16
N GLU A 179 -7.12 -11.80 29.91
CA GLU A 179 -8.08 -12.24 30.90
C GLU A 179 -7.30 -12.68 32.15
N PRO A 180 -7.67 -12.17 33.34
CA PRO A 180 -7.05 -12.64 34.56
C PRO A 180 -7.40 -14.12 34.74
N GLY A 181 -6.46 -15.00 34.44
CA GLY A 181 -6.51 -16.40 34.86
C GLY A 181 -6.18 -16.51 36.34
N ASP A 182 -6.97 -17.32 37.08
CA ASP A 182 -6.60 -17.81 38.41
C ASP A 182 -5.18 -18.38 38.38
N GLU A 183 -4.32 -17.84 39.25
CA GLU A 183 -2.92 -18.21 39.48
C GLU A 183 -1.96 -18.08 38.29
N ALA A 184 -1.17 -17.00 38.30
CA ALA A 184 0.13 -17.01 37.64
C ALA A 184 1.02 -18.05 38.35
N PRO A 185 1.51 -19.11 37.67
CA PRO A 185 2.56 -19.93 38.25
C PRO A 185 3.87 -19.16 38.15
N GLY A 186 4.41 -18.79 39.32
CA GLY A 186 5.83 -18.77 39.59
C GLY A 186 6.65 -17.68 38.90
N GLU A 187 6.87 -16.59 39.63
CA GLU A 187 8.08 -15.76 39.59
C GLU A 187 9.34 -16.54 40.05
N GLU A 188 9.49 -17.81 39.67
CA GLU A 188 10.62 -18.68 40.06
C GLU A 188 10.97 -19.64 38.92
N ALA A 189 11.69 -19.16 37.89
CA ALA A 189 12.66 -19.96 37.11
C ALA A 189 13.29 -19.14 35.97
N LEU A 190 13.91 -18.01 36.27
CA LEU A 190 14.94 -17.42 35.40
C LEU A 190 16.08 -16.88 36.29
N GLY A 191 16.55 -17.76 37.19
CA GLY A 191 17.81 -17.62 37.89
C GLY A 191 18.91 -18.25 37.08
N ASP A 192 19.65 -17.40 36.37
CA ASP A 192 21.10 -17.46 36.17
C ASP A 192 21.72 -18.75 35.59
N GLU A 193 21.79 -18.83 34.26
CA GLU A 193 22.94 -19.43 33.58
C GLU A 193 23.27 -18.65 32.29
N ALA A 194 24.14 -17.66 32.42
CA ALA A 194 24.84 -17.07 31.28
C ALA A 194 26.00 -18.00 30.85
N PRO A 195 26.18 -18.33 29.55
CA PRO A 195 27.29 -19.13 29.11
C PRO A 195 28.60 -18.32 29.09
N GLY A 196 29.46 -18.62 30.09
CA GLY A 196 30.92 -18.69 30.02
C GLY A 196 31.69 -17.61 29.25
N ASP A 197 32.21 -16.62 29.99
CA ASP A 197 33.47 -15.96 29.62
C ASP A 197 34.63 -16.73 30.25
N GLN A 198 35.30 -17.57 29.45
CA GLN A 198 36.60 -18.10 29.80
C GLN A 198 37.50 -18.14 28.56
N ALA A 199 37.88 -16.95 28.10
CA ALA A 199 39.07 -16.76 27.31
C ALA A 199 40.18 -16.09 28.15
N ALA A 200 41.36 -16.74 28.14
CA ALA A 200 42.69 -16.15 28.30
C ALA A 200 43.16 -15.70 29.70
N ARG A 201 43.75 -16.65 30.44
CA ARG A 201 45.06 -16.55 31.14
C ARG A 201 45.62 -17.98 31.19
N GLY A 202 46.70 -18.39 30.56
CA GLY A 202 48.02 -17.80 30.49
C GLY A 202 49.00 -18.79 31.15
N SER A 203 49.69 -19.60 30.37
CA SER A 203 51.05 -20.15 30.56
C SER A 203 51.42 -21.06 29.39
#